data_AF-A0A3D3E2M3-F1
#
_entry.id   AF-A0A3D3E2M3-F1
#
_cell.length_a   1.000
_cell.length_b   1.000
_cell.length_c   1.000
_cell.angle_alpha   90.00
_cell.angle_beta   90.00
_cell.angle_gamma   90.00
#
_symmetry.space_group_name_H-M   'P 1'
#
loop_
_entity.id
_entity.type
_entity.pdbx_description
1 polymer ?
#
loop_
_entity_poly.entity_id
_entity_poly.type
_entity_poly.pdbx_seq_one_letter_code
_entity_poly.pdbx_strand_id
1 'polypeptide(L)' 'GVVVNYTTDGDMQNGKKFAAQGMQAAAGVPLQCDEGDDYKTFRLGLFGLDKLHNIDRTVANLESVLDQIL' A
#
# COMPACT_ATOMS: atom_id res chain seq x y z
N GLY A 1 -6.07 -9.54 4.54
CA GLY A 1 -6.00 -9.72 3.08
C GLY A 1 -4.87 -8.87 2.51
N VAL A 2 -4.48 -9.10 1.25
CA VAL A 2 -3.62 -8.16 0.50
C VAL A 2 -4.52 -7.33 -0.41
N VAL A 3 -4.30 -6.03 -0.45
CA VAL A 3 -4.86 -5.14 -1.48
C VAL A 3 -3.74 -4.72 -2.41
N VAL A 4 -3.99 -4.77 -3.71
CA VAL A 4 -3.10 -4.26 -4.77
C VAL A 4 -3.77 -3.01 -5.34
N ASN A 5 -3.06 -1.89 -5.36
CA ASN A 5 -3.57 -0.62 -5.89
C ASN A 5 -2.63 -0.05 -6.96
N TYR A 6 -3.23 0.57 -7.97
CA TYR A 6 -2.51 1.30 -9.01
C TYR A 6 -1.97 2.63 -8.47
N THR A 7 -0.84 3.08 -9.02
CA THR A 7 -0.27 4.40 -8.73
C THR A 7 0.52 4.91 -9.93
N THR A 8 0.55 6.22 -10.12
CA THR A 8 1.45 6.87 -11.09
C THR A 8 2.76 7.30 -10.44
N ASP A 9 2.86 7.20 -9.11
CA ASP A 9 3.97 7.68 -8.30
C ASP A 9 4.98 6.55 -8.01
N GLY A 10 6.22 6.72 -8.49
CA GLY A 10 7.30 5.76 -8.29
C GLY A 10 7.69 5.57 -6.81
N ASP A 11 7.52 6.60 -5.98
CA ASP A 11 7.81 6.54 -4.54
C ASP A 11 6.68 5.90 -3.73
N MET A 12 5.46 5.88 -4.26
CA MET A 12 4.41 4.97 -3.75
C MET A 12 4.69 3.54 -4.18
N GLN A 13 5.02 3.30 -5.46
CA GLN A 13 5.31 1.96 -5.99
C GLN A 13 6.42 1.26 -5.22
N ASN A 14 7.50 1.98 -4.88
CA ASN A 14 8.64 1.41 -4.17
C ASN A 14 8.48 1.44 -2.62
N GLY A 15 7.38 2.00 -2.11
CA GLY A 15 7.06 2.06 -0.68
C GLY A 15 7.74 3.19 0.11
N LYS A 16 8.57 4.04 -0.50
CA LYS A 16 9.29 5.12 0.20
C LYS A 16 8.35 6.13 0.86
N LYS A 17 7.26 6.51 0.18
CA LYS A 17 6.28 7.45 0.74
C LYS A 17 5.65 6.91 2.04
N PHE A 18 5.33 5.62 2.07
CA PHE A 18 4.81 4.96 3.28
C PHE A 18 5.87 4.88 4.38
N ALA A 19 7.11 4.50 4.02
CA ALA A 19 8.21 4.38 4.97
C ALA A 19 8.55 5.73 5.64
N ALA A 20 8.43 6.84 4.91
CA ALA A 20 8.60 8.18 5.46
C ALA A 20 7.57 8.53 6.56
N GLN A 21 6.39 7.90 6.53
CA GLN A 21 5.34 8.03 7.54
C GLN A 21 5.34 6.88 8.57
N GLY A 22 6.40 6.08 8.63
CA GLY A 22 6.52 4.96 9.56
C GLY A 22 5.59 3.78 9.24
N MET A 23 5.02 3.72 8.03
CA MET A 23 4.19 2.62 7.57
C MET A 23 4.95 1.74 6.58
N GLN A 24 4.85 0.42 6.76
CA GLN A 24 5.40 -0.53 5.78
C GLN A 24 4.37 -0.85 4.69
N ALA A 25 4.75 -0.58 3.44
CA ALA A 25 4.05 -1.08 2.25
C ALA A 25 4.96 -2.03 1.48
N ALA A 26 4.36 -2.96 0.72
CA ALA A 26 5.10 -3.84 -0.17
C ALA A 26 5.14 -3.23 -1.57
N ALA A 27 6.33 -3.23 -2.18
CA ALA A 27 6.48 -2.71 -3.53
C ALA A 27 5.60 -3.48 -4.53
N GLY A 28 5.16 -2.77 -5.58
CA GLY A 28 4.48 -3.38 -6.72
C GLY A 28 5.37 -4.40 -7.41
N VAL A 29 4.75 -5.50 -7.84
CA VAL A 29 5.40 -6.52 -8.67
C VAL A 29 4.61 -6.69 -9.97
N PRO A 30 5.28 -7.08 -11.08
CA PRO A 30 4.62 -7.42 -12.33
C PRO A 30 3.55 -8.50 -12.13
N LEU A 31 2.46 -8.45 -12.92
CA LEU A 31 1.40 -9.47 -12.90
C LEU A 31 1.77 -10.69 -13.75
N GLN A 32 2.68 -10.53 -14.72
CA GLN A 32 3.02 -11.55 -15.70
C GLN A 32 1.79 -11.93 -16.56
N CYS A 33 1.01 -10.93 -16.98
CA CYS A 33 -0.23 -11.09 -17.74
C CYS A 33 -0.30 -10.08 -18.90
N ASP A 34 0.83 -9.85 -19.57
CA ASP A 34 0.98 -8.87 -20.66
C ASP A 34 0.59 -7.44 -20.24
N GLU A 35 0.99 -7.02 -19.03
CA GLU A 35 0.81 -5.65 -18.56
C GLU A 35 1.61 -4.63 -19.39
N GLY A 36 1.05 -3.42 -19.56
CA GLY A 36 1.74 -2.34 -20.26
C GLY A 36 2.91 -1.75 -19.49
N ASP A 37 3.82 -1.05 -20.17
CA ASP A 37 5.05 -0.48 -19.59
C ASP A 37 4.77 0.55 -18.46
N ASP A 38 3.60 1.18 -18.48
CA ASP A 38 3.16 2.12 -17.44
C ASP A 38 2.55 1.44 -16.21
N TYR A 39 2.51 0.10 -16.18
CA TYR A 39 1.96 -0.65 -15.06
C TYR A 39 2.79 -0.42 -13.79
N LYS A 40 2.18 0.30 -12.84
CA LYS A 40 2.77 0.61 -11.54
C LYS A 40 1.72 0.40 -10.45
N THR A 41 2.08 -0.41 -9.47
CA THR A 41 1.23 -0.73 -8.33
C THR A 41 2.00 -0.69 -7.03
N PHE A 42 1.28 -0.72 -5.92
CA PHE A 42 1.81 -1.01 -4.60
C PHE A 42 0.84 -1.96 -3.87
N ARG A 43 1.31 -2.58 -2.80
CA ARG A 43 0.56 -3.60 -2.07
C ARG A 43 0.50 -3.30 -0.59
N LEU A 44 -0.68 -3.45 0.00
CA LEU A 44 -0.93 -3.30 1.43
C LEU A 44 -1.37 -4.64 2.03
N GLY A 45 -0.64 -5.11 3.03
CA GLY A 45 -0.98 -6.31 3.80
C GLY A 45 -1.79 -5.95 5.04
N LEU A 46 -3.10 -6.17 4.99
CA LEU A 46 -4.00 -6.01 6.13
C LEU A 46 -4.20 -7.36 6.82
N PHE A 47 -3.11 -7.90 7.37
CA PHE A 47 -3.10 -9.16 8.11
C PHE A 47 -2.67 -8.95 9.57
N GLY A 48 -3.04 -9.92 10.40
CA GLY A 48 -2.72 -10.01 11.82
C GLY A 48 -3.96 -9.90 12.69
N LEU A 49 -4.04 -10.72 13.75
CA LEU A 49 -5.17 -10.74 14.70
C LEU A 49 -5.41 -9.37 15.33
N ASP A 50 -4.35 -8.63 15.62
CA ASP A 50 -4.47 -7.26 16.16
C ASP A 50 -5.28 -6.34 15.24
N LYS A 51 -5.01 -6.39 13.93
CA LYS A 51 -5.76 -5.58 12.94
C LYS A 51 -7.20 -6.06 12.80
N LEU A 52 -7.42 -7.37 12.83
CA LEU A 52 -8.76 -7.96 12.70
C LEU A 52 -9.64 -7.72 13.93
N HIS A 53 -9.06 -7.65 15.12
CA HIS A 53 -9.78 -7.33 16.36
C HIS A 53 -9.96 -5.81 16.56
N ASN A 54 -9.19 -4.98 15.86
CA ASN A 54 -9.22 -3.53 15.98
C ASN A 54 -9.34 -2.88 14.59
N ILE A 55 -10.46 -3.17 13.91
CA ILE A 55 -10.69 -2.75 12.52
C ILE A 55 -10.68 -1.22 12.41
N ASP A 56 -11.45 -0.51 13.23
CA ASP A 56 -11.57 0.95 13.17
C ASP A 56 -10.22 1.64 13.35
N ARG A 57 -9.42 1.20 14.32
CA ARG A 57 -8.06 1.71 14.54
C ARG A 57 -7.16 1.45 13.33
N THR A 58 -7.27 0.27 12.73
CA THR A 58 -6.47 -0.09 11.55
C THR A 58 -6.82 0.80 10.36
N VAL A 59 -8.11 1.04 10.14
CA VAL A 59 -8.59 1.92 9.07
C VAL A 59 -8.15 3.37 9.32
N ALA A 60 -8.34 3.89 10.53
CA ALA A 60 -7.94 5.26 10.88
C ALA A 60 -6.42 5.50 10.73
N ASN A 61 -5.59 4.53 11.13
CA ASN A 61 -4.15 4.63 10.94
C ASN A 61 -3.75 4.61 9.46
N LEU A 62 -4.44 3.80 8.65
CA LEU A 62 -4.21 3.77 7.20
C LEU A 62 -4.62 5.09 6.55
N GLU A 63 -5.81 5.58 6.87
CA GLU A 63 -6.35 6.86 6.38
C GLU A 63 -5.40 8.02 6.70
N SER A 64 -4.95 8.13 7.96
CA SER A 64 -4.03 9.18 8.38
C SER A 64 -2.70 9.19 7.60
N VAL A 65 -2.18 8.02 7.22
CA VAL A 65 -0.96 7.94 6.40
C VAL A 65 -1.25 8.29 4.96
N LEU A 66 -2.38 7.82 4.40
CA LEU A 66 -2.78 8.13 3.03
C LEU A 66 -2.97 9.64 2.83
N ASP A 67 -3.63 10.32 3.79
CA ASP A 67 -3.83 11.77 3.76
C ASP A 67 -2.53 12.58 3.73
N GLN A 68 -1.42 12.01 4.20
CA GLN A 68 -0.12 12.67 4.22
C GLN A 68 0.72 12.44 2.97
N ILE A 69 0.38 11.44 2.14
CA ILE A 69 1.20 11.02 0.99
C ILE A 69 0.50 11.17 -0.36
N LEU A 70 -0.83 11.28 -0.38
CA LEU A 70 -1.65 11.64 -1.54
C LEU A 70 -1.55 13.13 -1.83
#